data_AF-A0A6I5IVT1-F1
#
_entry.id   AF-A0A6I5IVT1-F1
#
_cell.length_a   1.000
_cell.length_b   1.000
_cell.length_c   1.000
_cell.angle_alpha   90.00
_cell.angle_beta   90.00
_cell.angle_gamma   90.00
#
_symmetry.space_group_name_H-M   'P 1'
#
loop_
_entity.id
_entity.type
_entity.pdbx_description
1 polymer ?
#
loop_
_entity_poly.entity_id
_entity_poly.type
_entity_poly.pdbx_seq_one_letter_code
_entity_poly.pdbx_strand_id
1 'polypeptide(L)' 'MLTKETFVDIHVRFAQGQSIRNIARQLGISRNTVKRHLQQHQMPSYAQRAKPVTKLEPFKPYLVQRIEQAQPDWIPA' A
#
# COMPACT_ATOMS: atom_id res chain seq x y z
N MET A 1 0.22 1.55 -12.14
CA MET A 1 0.68 2.33 -10.96
C MET A 1 1.55 3.46 -11.45
N LEU A 2 1.56 4.61 -10.77
CA LEU A 2 2.44 5.74 -11.12
C LEU A 2 3.90 5.37 -10.76
N THR A 3 4.84 5.56 -11.67
CA THR A 3 6.26 5.21 -11.48
C THR A 3 7.01 6.34 -10.76
N LYS A 4 8.19 6.03 -10.20
CA LYS A 4 9.11 7.02 -9.64
C LYS A 4 9.40 8.15 -10.63
N GLU A 5 9.61 7.80 -11.89
CA GLU A 5 9.87 8.74 -12.99
C GLU A 5 8.73 9.73 -13.15
N THR A 6 7.49 9.24 -13.29
CA THR A 6 6.33 10.12 -13.43
C THR A 6 6.08 11.01 -12.21
N PHE A 7 6.45 10.57 -11.00
CA PHE A 7 6.39 11.42 -9.80
C PHE A 7 7.40 12.58 -9.89
N VAL A 8 8.66 12.28 -10.21
CA VAL A 8 9.72 13.30 -10.36
C VAL A 8 9.35 14.27 -11.49
N ASP A 9 8.87 13.76 -12.63
CA ASP A 9 8.44 14.58 -13.77
C ASP A 9 7.34 15.58 -13.41
N ILE A 10 6.37 15.19 -12.58
CA ILE A 10 5.33 16.11 -12.09
C ILE A 10 5.96 17.28 -11.32
N HIS A 11 6.88 16.99 -10.39
CA HIS A 11 7.51 18.01 -9.56
C HIS A 11 8.44 18.92 -10.37
N VAL A 12 9.25 18.36 -11.27
CA VAL A 12 10.16 19.13 -12.14
C VAL A 12 9.37 20.07 -13.05
N ARG A 13 8.34 19.56 -13.74
CA ARG A 13 7.50 20.39 -14.63
C ARG A 13 6.76 21.49 -13.88
N PHE A 14 6.30 21.21 -12.66
CA PHE A 14 5.65 22.22 -11.81
C PHE A 14 6.64 23.29 -11.35
N ALA A 15 7.86 22.91 -10.96
CA ALA A 15 8.93 23.85 -10.62
C ALA A 15 9.34 24.73 -11.81
N GLN A 16 9.22 24.23 -13.05
CA GLN A 16 9.39 25.00 -14.28
C GLN A 16 8.22 25.96 -14.59
N GLY A 17 7.20 26.04 -13.73
CA GLY A 17 6.06 26.95 -13.88
C GLY A 17 4.91 26.42 -14.74
N GLN A 18 4.91 25.13 -15.10
CA GLN A 18 3.80 24.56 -15.88
C GLN A 18 2.54 24.40 -15.02
N SER A 19 1.37 24.68 -15.61
CA SER A 19 0.10 24.49 -14.91
C SER A 19 -0.26 23.00 -14.74
N ILE A 20 -1.00 22.68 -13.67
CA ILE A 20 -1.49 21.32 -13.38
C ILE A 20 -2.22 20.70 -14.59
N ARG A 21 -3.02 21.50 -15.32
CA ARG A 21 -3.74 21.03 -16.51
C ARG A 21 -2.79 20.69 -17.67
N ASN A 22 -1.71 21.45 -17.84
CA ASN A 22 -0.72 21.18 -18.88
C ASN A 22 0.05 19.89 -18.57
N ILE A 23 0.54 19.75 -17.33
CA ILE A 23 1.24 18.55 -16.85
C ILE A 23 0.36 17.31 -17.03
N ALA A 24 -0.91 17.38 -16.64
CA ALA A 24 -1.88 16.29 -16.81
C ALA A 24 -2.04 15.88 -18.28
N ARG A 25 -2.14 16.84 -19.20
CA ARG A 25 -2.27 16.57 -20.64
C ARG A 25 -1.01 15.93 -21.22
N GLN A 26 0.17 16.44 -20.85
CA GLN A 26 1.45 15.93 -21.34
C GLN A 26 1.77 14.52 -20.83
N LEU A 27 1.46 14.24 -19.56
CA LEU A 27 1.73 12.95 -18.93
C LEU A 27 0.58 11.94 -19.11
N GLY A 28 -0.54 12.34 -19.72
CA GLY A 28 -1.70 11.44 -19.94
C GLY A 28 -2.39 10.98 -18.66
N ILE A 29 -2.29 11.73 -17.56
CA ILE A 29 -2.86 11.39 -16.25
C ILE A 29 -3.89 12.44 -15.80
N SER A 30 -4.78 12.06 -14.88
CA SER A 30 -5.81 12.98 -14.40
C SER A 30 -5.21 14.20 -13.68
N ARG A 31 -5.84 15.37 -13.83
CA ARG A 31 -5.47 16.58 -13.07
C ARG A 31 -5.48 16.36 -11.55
N ASN A 32 -6.35 15.48 -11.06
CA ASN A 32 -6.48 15.18 -9.64
C ASN A 32 -5.31 14.32 -9.16
N THR A 33 -4.75 13.47 -10.03
CA THR A 33 -3.53 12.72 -9.77
C THR A 33 -2.36 13.68 -9.62
N VAL A 34 -2.16 14.58 -10.61
CA VAL A 34 -1.11 15.62 -10.55
C VAL A 34 -1.23 16.46 -9.27
N LYS A 35 -2.42 17.00 -8.98
CA LYS A 35 -2.67 17.81 -7.78
C LYS A 35 -2.32 17.05 -6.49
N ARG A 36 -2.74 15.80 -6.38
CA ARG A 36 -2.47 14.94 -5.21
C ARG A 36 -0.98 14.69 -5.03
N HIS A 37 -0.25 14.41 -6.11
CA HIS A 37 1.19 14.19 -6.03
C HIS A 37 1.95 15.46 -5.69
N LEU A 38 1.56 16.63 -6.20
CA LEU A 38 2.19 17.90 -5.80
C LEU A 38 1.99 18.23 -4.31
N GLN A 39 0.89 17.79 -3.71
CA GLN A 39 0.66 17.94 -2.27
C GLN A 39 1.53 16.98 -1.43
N GLN A 40 1.96 15.86 -2.00
CA GLN A 40 2.79 14.86 -1.33
C GLN A 40 4.27 15.20 -1.54
N HIS A 41 5.01 15.42 -0.47
CA HIS A 41 6.45 15.75 -0.58
C HIS A 41 7.32 14.52 -0.83
N GLN A 42 6.77 13.33 -0.59
CA GLN A 42 7.45 12.06 -0.82
C GLN A 42 6.57 11.18 -1.69
N MET A 43 7.22 10.33 -2.48
CA MET A 43 6.50 9.37 -3.31
C MET A 43 5.67 8.46 -2.39
N PRO A 44 4.36 8.28 -2.66
CA PRO A 44 3.55 7.39 -1.85
C PRO A 44 4.12 5.98 -1.93
N SER A 45 4.64 5.51 -0.79
CA SER A 45 5.02 4.12 -0.63
C SER A 45 3.76 3.30 -0.29
N TYR A 46 3.66 2.09 -0.84
CA TYR A 46 2.65 1.15 -0.38
C TYR A 46 3.01 0.72 1.03
N ALA A 47 2.41 1.37 2.03
CA ALA A 47 2.51 0.91 3.40
C ALA A 47 1.86 -0.48 3.48
N GLN A 48 2.56 -1.44 4.09
CA GLN A 48 1.89 -2.69 4.48
C GLN A 48 0.68 -2.31 5.32
N ARG A 49 -0.52 -2.72 4.87
CA ARG A 49 -1.72 -2.55 5.67
C ARG A 49 -1.48 -3.23 7.00
N ALA A 50 -1.69 -2.50 8.10
CA ALA A 50 -1.79 -3.12 9.41
C ALA A 50 -2.80 -4.27 9.29
N LYS A 51 -2.41 -5.48 9.74
CA LYS A 51 -3.32 -6.62 9.72
C LYS A 51 -4.53 -6.24 10.58
N PRO A 52 -5.74 -6.17 10.01
CA PRO A 52 -6.90 -5.84 10.82
C PRO A 52 -7.06 -6.91 11.90
N VAL A 53 -7.50 -6.49 13.09
CA VAL A 53 -7.92 -7.43 14.13
C VAL A 53 -9.04 -8.28 13.54
N THR A 54 -8.78 -9.57 13.33
CA THR A 54 -9.76 -10.46 12.73
C THR A 54 -10.77 -10.91 13.79
N LYS A 55 -11.98 -11.30 13.37
CA LYS A 55 -12.96 -11.89 14.29
C LYS A 55 -12.42 -13.12 15.03
N LEU A 56 -11.45 -13.81 14.45
CA LEU A 56 -10.80 -14.99 15.02
C LEU A 56 -9.65 -14.65 15.98
N GLU A 57 -9.19 -13.40 16.02
CA GLU A 57 -8.05 -13.00 16.86
C GLU A 57 -8.23 -13.38 18.34
N PRO A 58 -9.41 -13.17 18.98
CA PRO A 58 -9.64 -13.58 20.37
C PRO A 58 -9.64 -15.10 20.56
N PHE A 59 -9.91 -15.87 19.51
CA PHE A 59 -10.09 -17.32 19.58
C PHE A 59 -8.85 -18.12 19.17
N LYS A 60 -7.80 -17.46 18.66
CA LYS A 60 -6.55 -18.13 18.28
C LYS A 60 -5.94 -18.98 19.40
N PRO A 61 -5.89 -18.54 20.67
CA PRO A 61 -5.35 -19.37 21.75
C PRO A 61 -6.13 -20.69 21.91
N TYR A 62 -7.46 -20.61 21.83
CA TYR A 62 -8.33 -21.78 21.90
C TYR A 62 -8.09 -22.74 20.73
N LEU A 63 -7.98 -22.23 19.51
CA LEU A 63 -7.73 -23.07 18.32
C LEU A 63 -6.39 -23.79 18.39
N VAL A 64 -5.32 -23.10 18.83
CA VAL A 64 -4.00 -23.71 19.01
C VAL A 64 -4.05 -24.84 20.04
N GLN A 65 -4.70 -24.61 21.19
CA GLN A 65 -4.88 -25.63 22.21
C GLN A 65 -5.62 -26.86 21.68
N ARG A 66 -6.65 -26.67 20.84
CA ARG A 66 -7.40 -27.79 20.24
C ARG A 66 -6.56 -28.60 19.24
N ILE A 67 -5.66 -27.94 18.50
CA ILE A 67 -4.74 -28.61 17.58
C ILE A 67 -3.73 -29.45 18.37
N GLU A 68 -3.19 -28.92 19.47
CA GLU A 68 -2.27 -29.65 20.35
C GLU A 68 -2.94 -30.89 20.96
N GLN A 69 -4.18 -30.75 21.44
CA GLN A 69 -4.95 -31.87 21.99
C GLN A 69 -5.32 -32.94 20.95
N ALA A 70 -5.34 -32.58 19.67
CA ALA A 70 -5.66 -33.49 18.58
C ALA A 70 -4.41 -34.15 17.96
N GLN A 71 -3.21 -33.88 18.51
CA GLN A 71 -2.00 -34.59 18.10
C GLN A 71 -2.18 -36.08 18.41
N PRO A 72 -1.95 -36.98 17.43
CA PRO A 72 -2.06 -38.41 17.68
C PRO A 72 -1.01 -38.84 18.70
N ASP A 73 -1.38 -39.77 19.57
CA ASP A 73 -0.43 -40.40 20.48
C ASP A 73 0.72 -41.01 19.66
N TRP A 74 1.95 -40.70 20.04
CA TRP A 74 3.12 -41.25 19.39
C TRP A 74 3.14 -42.76 19.62
N ILE A 75 2.95 -43.54 18.55
CA ILE A 75 3.05 -45.00 18.59
C ILE A 75 4.52 -45.37 18.37
N PRO A 76 5.23 -45.95 19.36
CA PRO A 76 6.58 -46.44 19.16
C PRO A 76 6.57 -47.60 18.13
N ALA A 77 7.51 -47.54 17.18
CA ALA A 77 7.77 -48.59 16.20
C ALA A 77 8.53 -49.77 16.83
#